data_AF-A0A1M7UU25-F1
#
_entry.id   AF-A0A1M7UU25-F1
#
_cell.length_a   1.000
_cell.length_b   1.000
_cell.length_c   1.000
_cell.angle_alpha   90.00
_cell.angle_beta   90.00
_cell.angle_gamma   90.00
#
_symmetry.space_group_name_H-M   'P 1'
#
loop_
_entity.id
_entity.type
_entity.pdbx_description
1 polymer ?
#
loop_
_entity_poly.entity_id
_entity_poly.type
_entity_poly.pdbx_seq_one_letter_code
_entity_poly.pdbx_strand_id
1 'polypeptide(L)'
;MCDLGIEGRCQNPVECEKRRLIFKAQNEKMLELFGHTEFELFKRAFKEKGFDSLKKDPKRTHSADRAYERAISEAEIRSVFKNGDIVEYYQGNGIKKMLLWGFHYLGRKKYRPIHVVLKKEMTESMWEIATVYDPRSQPWLWNKEIYSERICFCKKRFL
;
A
#
# COMPACT_ATOMS: atom_id res chain seq x y z
N MET A 1 8.53 -0.39 -19.50
CA MET A 1 7.30 -0.70 -20.25
C MET A 1 6.51 -1.72 -19.45
N CYS A 2 5.17 -1.67 -19.46
CA CYS A 2 4.35 -2.79 -18.97
C CYS A 2 4.83 -4.06 -19.69
N ASP A 3 5.37 -5.03 -18.95
CA ASP A 3 5.95 -6.23 -19.55
C ASP A 3 4.88 -6.98 -20.37
N LEU A 4 5.09 -7.00 -21.68
CA LEU A 4 4.25 -7.67 -22.67
C LEU A 4 4.69 -9.14 -22.73
N GLY A 5 4.11 -9.98 -21.87
CA GLY A 5 4.40 -11.41 -21.88
C GLY A 5 3.39 -12.25 -21.07
N ILE A 6 2.39 -12.78 -21.81
CA ILE A 6 1.49 -13.91 -21.54
C ILE A 6 0.60 -13.82 -20.27
N GLU A 7 -0.73 -13.91 -20.52
CA GLU A 7 -1.85 -13.91 -19.55
C GLU A 7 -1.89 -12.77 -18.52
N GLY A 8 -2.41 -11.60 -18.94
CA GLY A 8 -2.49 -10.41 -18.07
C GLY A 8 -2.19 -9.09 -18.79
N ARG A 9 -2.28 -9.08 -20.13
CA ARG A 9 -1.94 -7.93 -20.98
C ARG A 9 -2.71 -6.67 -20.57
N CYS A 10 -2.01 -5.54 -20.55
CA CYS A 10 -2.67 -4.24 -20.51
C CYS A 10 -3.53 -4.09 -21.77
N GLN A 11 -4.81 -3.82 -21.58
CA GLN A 11 -5.80 -3.73 -22.66
C GLN A 11 -5.55 -2.53 -23.58
N ASN A 12 -4.91 -1.47 -23.08
CA ASN A 12 -4.55 -0.29 -23.86
C ASN A 12 -3.21 0.28 -23.34
N PRO A 13 -2.06 -0.16 -23.89
CA PRO A 13 -0.75 0.24 -23.39
C PRO A 13 -0.48 1.74 -23.46
N VAL A 14 -0.94 2.42 -24.51
CA VAL A 14 -0.73 3.86 -24.71
C VAL A 14 -1.50 4.66 -23.66
N GLU A 15 -2.78 4.37 -23.50
CA GLU A 15 -3.62 5.04 -22.50
C GLU A 15 -3.18 4.70 -21.08
N CYS A 16 -2.75 3.46 -20.85
CA CYS A 16 -2.21 3.07 -19.54
C CYS A 16 -0.93 3.81 -19.17
N GLU A 17 -0.02 3.98 -20.13
CA GLU A 17 1.21 4.75 -19.91
C GLU A 17 0.89 6.21 -19.61
N LYS A 18 -0.05 6.80 -20.37
CA LYS A 18 -0.54 8.16 -20.09
C LYS A 18 -1.09 8.29 -18.67
N ARG A 19 -1.93 7.33 -18.24
CA ARG A 19 -2.47 7.29 -16.87
C ARG A 19 -1.39 7.09 -15.82
N ARG A 20 -0.38 6.26 -16.09
CA ARG A 20 0.76 6.03 -15.20
C ARG A 20 1.54 7.32 -14.98
N LEU A 21 1.85 8.07 -16.04
CA LEU A 21 2.58 9.33 -15.95
C LEU A 21 1.78 10.39 -15.18
N ILE A 22 0.48 10.52 -15.47
CA ILE A 22 -0.42 11.44 -14.73
C ILE A 22 -0.47 11.05 -13.26
N PHE A 23 -0.70 9.76 -12.96
CA PHE A 23 -0.75 9.26 -11.60
C PHE A 23 0.56 9.50 -10.87
N LYS A 24 1.71 9.22 -11.49
CA LYS A 24 3.03 9.40 -10.90
C LYS A 24 3.25 10.85 -10.49
N ALA A 25 3.03 11.80 -11.40
CA ALA A 25 3.18 13.22 -11.10
C ALA A 25 2.22 13.71 -9.99
N GLN A 26 0.96 13.25 -10.01
CA GLN A 26 0.00 13.57 -8.96
C GLN A 26 0.38 12.97 -7.61
N ASN A 27 0.82 11.71 -7.61
CA ASN A 27 1.20 10.99 -6.41
C ASN A 27 2.45 11.59 -5.77
N GLU A 28 3.49 11.88 -6.56
CA GLU A 28 4.70 12.57 -6.10
C GLU A 28 4.35 13.91 -5.43
N LYS A 29 3.52 14.74 -6.07
CA LYS A 29 3.04 15.99 -5.48
C LYS A 29 2.28 15.77 -4.17
N MET A 30 1.42 14.75 -4.10
CA MET A 30 0.64 14.47 -2.89
C MET A 30 1.50 13.91 -1.74
N LEU A 31 2.51 13.09 -2.07
CA LEU A 31 3.49 12.59 -1.11
C LEU A 31 4.31 13.74 -0.51
N GLU A 32 4.79 14.65 -1.36
CA GLU A 32 5.56 15.83 -0.95
C GLU A 32 4.73 16.78 -0.07
N LEU A 33 3.50 17.11 -0.49
CA LEU A 33 2.66 18.07 0.24
C LEU A 33 2.12 17.52 1.57
N PHE A 34 1.80 16.23 1.61
CA PHE A 34 1.05 15.65 2.75
C PHE A 34 1.57 14.29 3.18
N GLY A 35 1.83 13.38 2.23
CA GLY A 35 2.03 11.96 2.52
C GLY A 35 3.22 11.68 3.44
N HIS A 36 4.38 12.29 3.21
CA HIS A 36 5.56 12.05 4.06
C HIS A 36 5.33 12.55 5.49
N THR A 37 4.72 13.73 5.66
CA THR A 37 4.40 14.26 6.98
C THR A 37 3.41 13.36 7.72
N GLU A 38 2.34 12.92 7.05
CA GLU A 38 1.37 12.01 7.69
C GLU A 38 1.97 10.64 8.01
N PHE A 39 2.87 10.13 7.16
CA PHE A 39 3.57 8.87 7.39
C PHE A 39 4.52 8.96 8.59
N GLU A 40 5.28 10.04 8.73
CA GLU A 40 6.17 10.24 9.88
C GLU A 40 5.39 10.40 11.19
N LEU A 41 4.26 11.11 11.17
CA LEU A 41 3.35 11.18 12.31
C LEU A 41 2.81 9.80 12.69
N PHE A 42 2.43 8.99 11.69
CA PHE A 42 2.02 7.61 11.89
C PHE A 42 3.14 6.76 12.52
N LYS A 43 4.37 6.81 11.98
CA LYS A 43 5.51 6.05 12.50
C LYS A 43 5.83 6.41 13.94
N ARG A 44 5.74 7.69 14.31
CA ARG A 44 5.92 8.15 15.70
C ARG A 44 4.86 7.54 16.62
N ALA A 45 3.59 7.66 16.25
CA ALA A 45 2.49 7.09 17.03
C ALA A 45 2.62 5.56 17.19
N PHE A 46 3.00 4.85 16.12
CA PHE A 46 3.20 3.40 16.14
C PHE A 46 4.44 2.99 16.97
N LYS A 47 5.50 3.80 16.96
CA LYS A 47 6.68 3.55 17.82
C LYS A 47 6.32 3.64 19.30
N GLU A 48 5.45 4.57 19.68
CA GLU A 48 5.03 4.79 21.06
C GLU A 48 3.98 3.78 21.53
N LYS A 49 2.96 3.51 20.72
CA LYS A 49 1.77 2.74 21.15
C LYS A 49 1.59 1.41 20.43
N GLY A 50 2.47 1.06 19.48
CA GLY A 50 2.30 -0.14 18.65
C GLY A 50 0.96 -0.16 17.94
N PHE A 51 0.31 -1.33 17.86
CA PHE A 51 -0.98 -1.47 17.19
C PHE A 51 -2.13 -0.74 17.91
N ASP A 52 -1.96 -0.29 19.16
CA ASP A 52 -2.96 0.54 19.82
C ASP A 52 -2.99 1.99 19.27
N SER A 53 -2.02 2.38 18.43
CA SER A 53 -2.09 3.64 17.66
C SER A 53 -3.08 3.56 16.48
N LEU A 54 -3.58 2.38 16.14
CA LEU A 54 -4.50 2.17 15.03
C LEU A 54 -5.93 2.09 15.51
N LYS A 55 -6.85 2.62 14.70
CA LYS A 55 -8.28 2.42 14.88
C LYS A 55 -8.55 0.94 14.73
N LYS A 56 -9.12 0.33 15.78
CA LYS A 56 -9.57 -1.06 15.76
C LYS A 56 -10.82 -1.11 14.90
N ASP A 57 -10.87 -2.01 13.91
CA ASP A 57 -12.10 -2.31 13.18
C ASP A 57 -13.09 -2.92 14.20
N PRO A 58 -14.17 -2.22 14.59
CA PRO A 58 -15.08 -2.68 15.63
C PRO A 58 -15.79 -3.98 15.25
N LYS A 59 -15.79 -4.35 13.96
CA LYS A 59 -16.36 -5.62 13.49
C LYS A 59 -15.32 -6.75 13.39
N ARG A 60 -14.02 -6.47 13.52
CA ARG A 60 -12.91 -7.41 13.21
C ARG A 60 -12.93 -7.99 11.79
N THR A 61 -13.78 -7.51 10.88
CA THR A 61 -14.15 -8.24 9.65
C THR A 61 -13.27 -7.96 8.41
N HIS A 62 -12.43 -6.90 8.37
CA HIS A 62 -11.77 -6.54 7.10
C HIS A 62 -10.25 -6.62 7.07
N SER A 63 -9.56 -6.34 8.16
CA SER A 63 -8.09 -6.41 8.20
C SER A 63 -7.60 -7.71 8.80
N ALA A 64 -8.20 -8.18 9.90
CA ALA A 64 -7.89 -9.48 10.49
C ALA A 64 -8.28 -10.63 9.55
N ASP A 65 -9.48 -10.59 8.97
CA ASP A 65 -9.92 -11.61 8.00
C ASP A 65 -9.06 -11.60 6.74
N ARG A 66 -8.69 -10.44 6.19
CA ARG A 66 -7.81 -10.39 4.99
C ARG A 66 -6.36 -10.71 5.28
N ALA A 67 -5.85 -10.43 6.48
CA ALA A 67 -4.54 -10.87 6.91
C ALA A 67 -4.51 -12.39 7.09
N TYR A 68 -5.57 -12.95 7.70
CA TYR A 68 -5.77 -14.39 7.85
C TYR A 68 -5.93 -15.11 6.51
N GLU A 69 -6.83 -14.65 5.63
CA GLU A 69 -7.05 -15.17 4.28
C GLU A 69 -5.80 -15.12 3.39
N ARG A 70 -4.88 -14.18 3.66
CA ARG A 70 -3.65 -13.99 2.86
C ARG A 70 -2.39 -14.52 3.58
N ALA A 71 -2.56 -15.17 4.72
CA ALA A 71 -1.48 -15.67 5.56
C ALA A 71 -0.40 -14.60 5.80
N ILE A 72 -0.82 -13.39 6.22
CA ILE A 72 0.07 -12.30 6.60
C ILE A 72 -0.10 -12.07 8.10
N SER A 73 0.99 -12.25 8.85
CA SER A 73 1.04 -12.11 10.30
C SER A 73 1.13 -10.64 10.76
N GLU A 74 0.83 -10.40 12.03
CA GLU A 74 1.06 -9.09 12.64
C GLU A 74 2.56 -8.70 12.61
N ALA A 75 3.47 -9.66 12.77
CA ALA A 75 4.92 -9.43 12.72
C ALA A 75 5.38 -8.93 11.33
N GLU A 76 4.77 -9.46 10.28
CA GLU A 76 4.94 -9.01 8.90
C GLU A 76 4.48 -7.56 8.73
N ILE A 77 3.29 -7.22 9.18
CA ILE A 77 2.76 -5.84 9.14
C ILE A 77 3.65 -4.89 9.95
N ARG A 78 4.06 -5.29 11.14
CA ARG A 78 4.96 -4.53 12.02
C ARG A 78 6.30 -4.25 11.34
N SER A 79 6.78 -5.17 10.50
CA SER A 79 8.02 -4.97 9.74
C SER A 79 7.86 -3.84 8.72
N VAL A 80 6.72 -3.77 8.02
CA VAL A 80 6.40 -2.67 7.09
C VAL A 80 6.28 -1.34 7.83
N PHE A 81 5.58 -1.30 8.97
CA PHE A 81 5.44 -0.05 9.72
C PHE A 81 6.75 0.49 10.29
N LYS A 82 7.69 -0.40 10.63
CA LYS A 82 9.01 0.00 11.15
C LYS A 82 10.00 0.37 10.05
N ASN A 83 10.08 -0.44 9.00
CA ASN A 83 11.18 -0.41 8.04
C ASN A 83 10.74 -0.10 6.60
N GLY A 84 9.45 -0.03 6.35
CA GLY A 84 8.89 0.29 5.03
C GLY A 84 8.85 1.78 4.76
N ASP A 85 8.31 2.10 3.58
CA ASP A 85 8.14 3.46 3.08
C ASP A 85 6.72 3.67 2.54
N ILE A 86 6.31 4.93 2.44
CA ILE A 86 5.07 5.32 1.78
C ILE A 86 5.30 5.43 0.27
N VAL A 87 4.46 4.76 -0.53
CA VAL A 87 4.59 4.72 -1.99
C VAL A 87 3.40 5.32 -2.72
N GLU A 88 2.22 5.36 -2.09
CA GLU A 88 1.07 6.11 -2.61
C GLU A 88 0.37 6.89 -1.50
N TYR A 89 -0.10 8.10 -1.82
CA TYR A 89 -0.96 8.89 -0.95
C TYR A 89 -2.17 9.42 -1.71
N TYR A 90 -3.33 9.36 -1.08
CA TYR A 90 -4.58 9.91 -1.61
C TYR A 90 -5.31 10.68 -0.52
N GLN A 91 -5.82 11.86 -0.89
CA GLN A 91 -6.74 12.63 -0.08
C GLN A 91 -7.84 13.18 -0.99
N GLY A 92 -9.09 12.88 -0.64
CA GLY A 92 -10.26 13.32 -1.39
C GLY A 92 -11.53 12.64 -0.89
N ASN A 93 -12.68 13.24 -1.20
CA ASN A 93 -14.00 12.72 -0.80
C ASN A 93 -14.12 12.44 0.71
N GLY A 94 -13.52 13.30 1.55
CA GLY A 94 -13.54 13.14 3.00
C GLY A 94 -12.60 12.07 3.56
N ILE A 95 -11.86 11.34 2.71
CA ILE A 95 -11.02 10.22 3.12
C ILE A 95 -9.55 10.49 2.79
N LYS A 96 -8.66 10.00 3.67
CA LYS A 96 -7.22 9.87 3.42
C LYS A 96 -6.83 8.40 3.31
N LYS A 97 -5.93 8.07 2.38
CA LYS A 97 -5.37 6.72 2.22
C LYS A 97 -3.86 6.78 1.99
N MET A 98 -3.13 5.86 2.58
CA MET A 98 -1.70 5.63 2.33
C MET A 98 -1.49 4.19 1.90
N LEU A 99 -0.64 3.98 0.91
CA LEU A 99 -0.07 2.67 0.62
C LEU A 99 1.36 2.65 1.14
N LEU A 100 1.61 1.77 2.10
CA LEU A 100 2.94 1.48 2.59
C LEU A 100 3.48 0.22 1.92
N TRP A 101 4.76 0.23 1.62
CA TRP A 101 5.50 -0.88 1.04
C TRP A 101 6.70 -1.22 1.92
N GLY A 102 7.00 -2.50 2.06
CA GLY A 102 8.22 -2.95 2.71
C GLY A 102 8.46 -4.44 2.54
N PHE A 103 9.58 -4.91 3.06
CA PHE A 103 9.94 -6.34 3.05
C PHE A 103 9.90 -6.93 4.46
N HIS A 104 9.36 -8.13 4.57
CA HIS A 104 9.52 -8.99 5.75
C HIS A 104 10.56 -10.08 5.47
N TYR A 105 11.50 -10.25 6.39
CA TYR A 105 12.56 -11.26 6.28
C TYR A 105 12.06 -12.64 6.69
N LEU A 106 12.19 -13.63 5.80
CA LEU A 106 11.75 -15.01 6.02
C LEU A 106 12.90 -15.96 6.39
N GLY A 107 14.13 -15.45 6.56
CA GLY A 107 15.32 -16.29 6.73
C GLY A 107 16.04 -16.59 5.42
N ARG A 108 17.31 -17.02 5.50
CA ARG A 108 18.12 -17.51 4.36
C ARG A 108 18.12 -16.58 3.13
N LYS A 109 18.27 -15.27 3.36
CA LYS A 109 18.22 -14.22 2.32
C LYS A 109 16.90 -14.16 1.53
N LYS A 110 15.80 -14.73 2.05
CA LYS A 110 14.47 -14.63 1.46
C LYS A 110 13.69 -13.50 2.11
N TYR A 111 12.99 -12.73 1.28
CA TYR A 111 12.15 -11.62 1.70
C TYR A 111 10.78 -11.73 1.04
N ARG A 112 9.75 -11.34 1.78
CA ARG A 112 8.38 -11.18 1.27
C ARG A 112 8.08 -9.69 1.12
N PRO A 113 7.77 -9.18 -0.08
CA PRO A 113 7.25 -7.84 -0.22
C PRO A 113 5.83 -7.79 0.34
N ILE A 114 5.50 -6.71 1.02
CA ILE A 114 4.20 -6.54 1.68
C ILE A 114 3.72 -5.11 1.45
N HIS A 115 2.47 -5.02 1.00
CA HIS A 115 1.72 -3.79 0.86
C HIS A 115 0.69 -3.67 1.97
N VAL A 116 0.72 -2.56 2.70
CA VAL A 116 -0.29 -2.23 3.73
C VAL A 116 -1.01 -0.96 3.30
N VAL A 117 -2.31 -1.04 3.08
CA VAL A 117 -3.14 0.14 2.85
C VAL A 117 -3.70 0.61 4.18
N LEU A 118 -3.41 1.85 4.54
CA LEU A 118 -4.04 2.56 5.63
C LEU A 118 -5.11 3.51 5.10
N LYS A 119 -6.20 3.66 5.84
CA LYS A 119 -7.26 4.64 5.57
C LYS A 119 -7.68 5.34 6.86
N LYS A 120 -8.19 6.56 6.74
CA LYS A 120 -8.94 7.26 7.80
C LYS A 120 -9.87 8.28 7.18
N GLU A 121 -10.92 8.64 7.90
CA GLU A 121 -11.68 9.85 7.56
C GLU A 121 -10.83 11.09 7.85
N MET A 122 -11.07 12.19 7.13
CA MET A 122 -10.32 13.45 7.32
C MET A 122 -10.51 14.06 8.71
N THR A 123 -11.63 13.75 9.37
CA THR A 123 -11.95 14.17 10.74
C THR A 123 -11.34 13.26 11.80
N GLU A 124 -10.81 12.10 11.42
CA GLU A 124 -10.24 11.12 12.34
C GLU A 124 -8.72 11.31 12.49
N SER A 125 -8.23 11.10 13.72
CA SER A 125 -6.81 11.17 14.04
C SER A 125 -6.09 9.83 13.84
N MET A 126 -6.81 8.70 13.97
CA MET A 126 -6.24 7.36 13.93
C MET A 126 -6.41 6.71 12.55
N TRP A 127 -5.35 6.03 12.11
CA TRP A 127 -5.38 5.21 10.89
C TRP A 127 -5.99 3.84 11.16
N GLU A 128 -6.69 3.29 10.19
CA GLU A 128 -7.17 1.91 10.14
C GLU A 128 -6.43 1.16 9.03
N ILE A 129 -6.08 -0.11 9.25
CA ILE A 129 -5.62 -0.99 8.17
C ILE A 129 -6.82 -1.35 7.29
N ALA A 130 -6.83 -0.86 6.06
CA ALA A 130 -7.88 -1.19 5.09
C ALA A 130 -7.65 -2.57 4.45
N THR A 131 -6.40 -2.89 4.12
CA THR A 131 -6.03 -4.17 3.49
C THR A 131 -4.52 -4.40 3.60
N VAL A 132 -4.12 -5.66 3.59
CA VAL A 132 -2.70 -6.08 3.51
C VAL A 132 -2.58 -7.16 2.44
N TYR A 133 -1.56 -7.10 1.59
CA TYR A 133 -1.35 -8.11 0.56
C TYR A 133 0.11 -8.20 0.11
N ASP A 134 0.43 -9.30 -0.55
CA ASP A 134 1.71 -9.50 -1.23
C ASP A 134 1.58 -9.01 -2.68
N PRO A 135 2.32 -7.98 -3.11
CA PRO A 135 2.17 -7.42 -4.46
C PRO A 135 2.53 -8.41 -5.57
N ARG A 136 3.23 -9.52 -5.25
CA ARG A 136 3.52 -10.60 -6.20
C ARG A 136 2.29 -11.36 -6.66
N SER A 137 1.16 -11.26 -5.94
CA SER A 137 -0.12 -11.81 -6.40
C SER A 137 -0.74 -10.97 -7.54
N GLN A 138 -0.19 -9.79 -7.81
CA GLN A 138 -0.59 -8.88 -8.89
C GLN A 138 0.66 -8.38 -9.65
N PRO A 139 1.45 -9.28 -10.24
CA PRO A 139 2.75 -8.92 -10.85
C PRO A 139 2.62 -8.02 -12.08
N TRP A 140 1.42 -7.89 -12.64
CA TRP A 140 1.11 -6.95 -13.72
C TRP A 140 0.86 -5.52 -13.22
N LEU A 141 0.62 -5.32 -11.91
CA LEU A 141 0.26 -4.02 -11.34
C LEU A 141 1.47 -3.23 -10.84
N TRP A 142 2.49 -3.93 -10.34
CA TRP A 142 3.64 -3.35 -9.66
C TRP A 142 4.93 -3.64 -10.42
N ASN A 143 5.92 -2.75 -10.32
CA ASN A 143 7.23 -2.99 -10.89
C ASN A 143 7.86 -4.26 -10.27
N LYS A 144 8.48 -5.10 -11.09
CA LYS A 144 8.87 -6.45 -10.68
C LYS A 144 10.11 -6.48 -9.79
N GLU A 145 10.92 -5.43 -9.84
CA GLU A 145 12.22 -5.38 -9.19
C GLU A 145 12.07 -5.21 -7.67
N ILE A 146 11.22 -4.26 -7.27
CA ILE A 146 11.06 -3.90 -5.86
C ILE A 146 9.60 -3.78 -5.41
N TYR A 147 8.62 -3.79 -6.32
CA TYR A 147 7.19 -3.68 -6.04
C TYR A 147 6.73 -2.35 -5.41
N SER A 148 7.51 -1.28 -5.50
CA SER A 148 7.15 0.03 -4.93
C SER A 148 6.44 0.98 -5.91
N GLU A 149 6.50 0.73 -7.22
CA GLU A 149 5.90 1.59 -8.23
C GLU A 149 4.76 0.87 -8.96
N ARG A 150 3.59 1.52 -9.06
CA ARG A 150 2.47 1.03 -9.85
C ARG A 150 2.72 1.27 -11.34
N ILE A 151 2.72 0.19 -12.13
CA ILE A 151 3.00 0.23 -13.56
C ILE A 151 1.77 0.07 -14.46
N CYS A 152 0.64 -0.45 -13.94
CA CYS A 152 -0.56 -0.73 -14.74
C CYS A 152 -1.84 -0.11 -14.17
N PHE A 153 -2.69 0.40 -15.07
CA PHE A 153 -3.95 1.09 -14.77
C PHE A 153 -5.11 0.54 -15.61
N CYS A 154 -4.92 -0.61 -16.27
CA CYS A 154 -5.89 -1.22 -17.18
C CYS A 154 -7.09 -1.87 -16.44
N LYS A 155 -6.96 -2.31 -15.18
CA LYS A 155 -8.08 -2.87 -14.38
C LYS A 155 -8.63 -1.83 -13.39
N LYS A 156 -9.96 -1.76 -13.25
CA LYS A 156 -10.62 -0.94 -12.22
C LYS A 156 -10.24 -1.46 -10.83
N ARG A 157 -10.06 -0.52 -9.88
CA ARG A 157 -9.65 -0.79 -8.48
C ARG A 157 -10.60 -1.79 -7.81
N PHE A 158 -10.03 -2.83 -7.20
CA PHE A 158 -10.57 -3.39 -5.95
C PHE A 158 -9.89 -2.61 -4.82
N LEU A 159 -10.43 -1.45 -4.43
CA LEU A 159 -10.07 -0.77 -3.19
C LEU A 159 -11.30 -0.63 -2.32
#